data_AF-A0AAP5Z4Q4-F1
#
_entry.id   AF-A0AAP5Z4Q4-F1
#
_cell.length_a   1.000
_cell.length_b   1.000
_cell.length_c   1.000
_cell.angle_alpha   90.00
_cell.angle_beta   90.00
_cell.angle_gamma   90.00
#
_symmetry.space_group_name_H-M   'P 1'
#
loop_
_entity.id
_entity.type
_entity.pdbx_description
1 polymer ?
#
loop_
_entity_poly.entity_id
_entity_poly.type
_entity_poly.pdbx_seq_one_letter_code
_entity_poly.pdbx_strand_id
1 'polypeptide(L)'
;PDGKEDTQVEDHITISDYLTIFGARGEFHHVDLPPLLDQKLYELGERWASNALELGPGLATLNYLATTCRKEQKLDVELSEKQQGYRELNMLLSDLVEAQIATYENGILTFANEDARRFSNGEWLETLVHSTVKQIQDTMPTIQDRSLNVQVYRKLGESEVRNELDVATVVNNKL
;
A
#
# COMPACT_ATOMS: atom_id res chain seq x y z
N PRO A 1 32.69 32.25 0.67
CA PRO A 1 32.66 33.72 0.71
C PRO A 1 32.20 34.18 2.09
N ASP A 2 33.08 34.82 2.83
CA ASP A 2 32.79 35.29 4.20
C ASP A 2 31.71 36.38 4.16
N GLY A 3 30.69 36.25 5.02
CA GLY A 3 29.60 37.23 5.18
C GLY A 3 28.29 36.91 4.45
N LYS A 4 28.13 35.72 3.86
CA LYS A 4 26.81 35.24 3.45
C LYS A 4 26.12 34.55 4.62
N GLU A 5 24.85 34.88 4.87
CA GLU A 5 24.02 34.11 5.79
C GLU A 5 23.82 32.71 5.23
N ASP A 6 23.95 31.70 6.10
CA ASP A 6 23.64 30.32 5.74
C ASP A 6 22.17 30.23 5.36
N THR A 7 21.89 29.68 4.18
CA THR A 7 20.53 29.49 3.67
C THR A 7 20.16 28.02 3.68
N GLN A 8 18.95 27.70 4.10
CA GLN A 8 18.36 26.38 3.92
C GLN A 8 18.28 26.05 2.42
N VAL A 9 18.75 24.87 2.04
CA VAL A 9 18.62 24.37 0.67
C VAL A 9 17.15 24.03 0.42
N GLU A 10 16.63 24.43 -0.73
CA GLU A 10 15.26 24.10 -1.12
C GLU A 10 15.08 22.58 -1.35
N ASP A 11 13.88 22.09 -1.07
CA ASP A 11 13.55 20.67 -1.08
C ASP A 11 12.96 20.23 -2.43
N HIS A 12 13.82 20.02 -3.44
CA HIS A 12 13.38 19.74 -4.83
C HIS A 12 13.77 18.37 -5.38
N ILE A 13 14.75 17.69 -4.78
CA ILE A 13 15.21 16.39 -5.30
C ILE A 13 14.10 15.32 -5.13
N THR A 14 13.85 14.55 -6.19
CA THR A 14 12.82 13.50 -6.19
C THR A 14 13.41 12.14 -5.82
N ILE A 15 12.55 11.16 -5.53
CA ILE A 15 12.91 9.74 -5.37
C ILE A 15 13.59 9.24 -6.66
N SER A 16 13.09 9.64 -7.82
CA SER A 16 13.66 9.28 -9.13
C SER A 16 15.09 9.81 -9.30
N ASP A 17 15.31 11.08 -8.92
CA ASP A 17 16.66 11.68 -8.97
C ASP A 17 17.60 10.96 -8.00
N TYR A 18 17.13 10.69 -6.78
CA TYR A 18 17.88 9.94 -5.77
C TYR A 18 18.31 8.57 -6.28
N LEU A 19 17.38 7.76 -6.79
CA LEU A 19 17.68 6.45 -7.35
C LEU A 19 18.70 6.57 -8.49
N THR A 20 18.51 7.55 -9.39
CA THR A 20 19.40 7.79 -10.53
C THR A 20 20.82 8.15 -10.09
N ILE A 21 20.98 9.05 -9.11
CA ILE A 21 22.27 9.46 -8.54
C ILE A 21 23.01 8.25 -7.96
N PHE A 22 22.29 7.34 -7.30
CA PHE A 22 22.85 6.11 -6.73
C PHE A 22 22.87 4.91 -7.71
N GLY A 23 22.75 5.17 -9.02
CA GLY A 23 22.92 4.17 -10.07
C GLY A 23 21.79 3.13 -10.17
N ALA A 24 20.59 3.47 -9.72
CA ALA A 24 19.38 2.67 -9.84
C ALA A 24 18.32 3.38 -10.70
N ARG A 25 17.31 2.64 -11.15
CA ARG A 25 16.13 3.17 -11.85
C ARG A 25 14.88 2.78 -11.08
N GLY A 26 13.97 3.73 -10.87
CA GLY A 26 12.63 3.46 -10.36
C GLY A 26 11.60 3.29 -11.47
N GLU A 27 10.65 2.38 -11.28
CA GLU A 27 9.35 2.40 -11.96
C GLU A 27 8.29 2.75 -10.91
N PHE A 28 7.49 3.75 -11.24
CA PHE A 28 6.51 4.36 -10.34
C PHE A 28 5.11 4.04 -10.87
N HIS A 29 4.27 3.49 -10.00
CA HIS A 29 2.87 3.22 -10.33
C HIS A 29 1.99 4.31 -9.72
N HIS A 30 1.36 5.11 -10.56
CA HIS A 30 0.26 5.96 -10.13
C HIS A 30 -1.04 5.18 -10.21
N VAL A 31 -1.65 4.94 -9.05
CA VAL A 31 -3.03 4.46 -8.98
C VAL A 31 -3.91 5.69 -8.76
N ASP A 32 -4.62 6.11 -9.80
CA ASP A 32 -5.66 7.14 -9.70
C ASP A 32 -6.94 6.50 -9.14
N LEU A 33 -7.01 6.35 -7.83
CA LEU A 33 -8.24 5.95 -7.15
C LEU A 33 -9.22 7.13 -7.13
N PRO A 34 -10.52 6.89 -7.37
CA PRO A 34 -11.54 7.89 -7.11
C PRO A 34 -11.44 8.38 -5.66
N PRO A 35 -11.55 9.70 -5.38
CA PRO A 35 -11.35 10.24 -4.04
C PRO A 35 -12.20 9.58 -2.94
N LEU A 36 -13.44 9.21 -3.28
CA LEU A 36 -14.33 8.50 -2.36
C LEU A 36 -13.82 7.10 -2.01
N LEU A 37 -13.22 6.39 -2.97
CA LEU A 37 -12.64 5.07 -2.74
C LEU A 37 -11.33 5.19 -1.95
N ASP A 38 -10.50 6.17 -2.25
CA ASP A 38 -9.27 6.49 -1.49
C ASP A 38 -9.59 6.72 0.00
N GLN A 39 -10.61 7.53 0.29
CA GLN A 39 -11.07 7.77 1.66
C GLN A 39 -11.57 6.48 2.34
N LYS A 40 -12.40 5.68 1.66
CA LYS A 40 -12.91 4.42 2.22
C LYS A 40 -11.78 3.44 2.57
N LEU A 41 -10.79 3.30 1.69
CA LEU A 41 -9.63 2.42 1.92
C LEU A 41 -8.76 2.93 3.07
N TYR A 42 -8.60 4.24 3.20
CA TYR A 42 -7.92 4.85 4.34
C TYR A 42 -8.63 4.54 5.67
N GLU A 43 -9.93 4.81 5.77
CA GLU A 43 -10.73 4.55 6.98
C GLU A 43 -10.73 3.06 7.36
N LEU A 44 -10.79 2.18 6.35
CA LEU A 44 -10.69 0.74 6.54
C LEU A 44 -9.33 0.34 7.10
N GLY A 45 -8.24 0.84 6.50
CA GLY A 45 -6.89 0.61 6.96
C GLY A 45 -6.67 1.11 8.38
N GLU A 46 -7.18 2.30 8.74
CA GLU A 46 -7.07 2.86 10.08
C GLU A 46 -7.79 2.00 11.12
N ARG A 47 -9.00 1.52 10.80
CA ARG A 47 -9.76 0.58 11.64
C ARG A 47 -8.97 -0.69 11.87
N TRP A 48 -8.37 -1.25 10.83
CA TRP A 48 -7.59 -2.49 10.92
C TRP A 48 -6.29 -2.30 11.71
N ALA A 49 -5.57 -1.21 11.47
CA ALA A 49 -4.34 -0.87 12.18
C ALA A 49 -4.59 -0.65 13.68
N SER A 50 -5.67 0.06 14.02
CA SER A 50 -6.06 0.35 15.41
C SER A 50 -6.48 -0.90 16.20
N ASN A 51 -6.84 -1.99 15.50
CA ASN A 51 -7.26 -3.27 16.10
C ASN A 51 -6.35 -4.44 15.65
N ALA A 52 -5.11 -4.15 15.24
CA ALA A 52 -4.23 -5.12 14.57
C ALA A 52 -3.97 -6.40 15.39
N LEU A 53 -3.87 -6.28 16.71
CA LEU A 53 -3.68 -7.44 17.60
C LEU A 53 -4.89 -8.37 17.63
N GLU A 54 -6.10 -7.81 17.59
CA GLU A 54 -7.34 -8.58 17.54
C GLU A 54 -7.53 -9.21 16.15
N LEU A 55 -7.30 -8.43 15.10
CA LEU A 55 -7.58 -8.83 13.72
C LEU A 55 -6.50 -9.72 13.08
N GLY A 56 -5.34 -9.89 13.72
CA GLY A 56 -4.19 -10.62 13.17
C GLY A 56 -4.52 -11.99 12.55
N PRO A 57 -5.20 -12.91 13.27
CA PRO A 57 -5.61 -14.20 12.70
C PRO A 57 -6.56 -14.08 11.51
N GLY A 58 -7.48 -13.10 11.56
CA GLY A 58 -8.40 -12.80 10.46
C GLY A 58 -7.66 -12.29 9.22
N LEU A 59 -6.73 -11.34 9.40
CA LEU A 59 -5.91 -10.75 8.34
C LEU A 59 -5.03 -11.82 7.67
N ALA A 60 -4.45 -12.74 8.45
CA ALA A 60 -3.69 -13.86 7.91
C ALA A 60 -4.56 -14.76 7.02
N THR A 61 -5.81 -15.01 7.44
CA THR A 61 -6.75 -15.82 6.66
C THR A 61 -7.23 -15.10 5.41
N LEU A 62 -7.54 -13.80 5.50
CA LEU A 62 -7.91 -12.97 4.36
C LEU A 62 -6.79 -12.89 3.33
N ASN A 63 -5.54 -12.70 3.78
CA ASN A 63 -4.36 -12.73 2.92
C ASN A 63 -4.22 -14.09 2.20
N TYR A 64 -4.44 -15.20 2.90
CA TYR A 64 -4.46 -16.51 2.27
C TYR A 64 -5.53 -16.61 1.17
N LEU A 65 -6.77 -16.17 1.45
CA LEU A 65 -7.88 -16.18 0.48
C LEU A 65 -7.55 -15.33 -0.75
N ALA A 66 -7.04 -14.12 -0.55
CA ALA A 66 -6.64 -13.22 -1.63
C ALA A 66 -5.43 -13.73 -2.43
N THR A 67 -4.51 -14.46 -1.79
CA THR A 67 -3.40 -15.16 -2.46
C THR A 67 -3.90 -16.33 -3.30
N THR A 68 -4.93 -17.05 -2.84
CA THR A 68 -5.56 -18.13 -3.61
C THR A 68 -6.18 -17.58 -4.89
N CYS A 69 -6.97 -16.50 -4.79
CA CYS A 69 -7.48 -15.76 -5.95
C CYS A 69 -6.37 -15.39 -6.95
N ARG A 70 -5.26 -14.82 -6.45
CA ARG A 70 -4.10 -14.45 -7.28
C ARG A 70 -3.49 -15.65 -8.01
N LYS A 71 -3.30 -16.77 -7.31
CA LYS A 71 -2.72 -18.00 -7.90
C LYS A 71 -3.63 -18.62 -8.95
N GLU A 72 -4.93 -18.55 -8.72
CA GLU A 72 -5.96 -19.08 -9.63
C GLU A 72 -6.40 -18.08 -10.71
N GLN A 73 -5.84 -16.86 -10.71
CA GLN A 73 -6.14 -15.78 -11.66
C GLN A 73 -7.65 -15.48 -11.74
N LYS A 74 -8.31 -15.44 -10.59
CA LYS A 74 -9.73 -15.12 -10.42
C LYS A 74 -9.94 -14.15 -9.26
N LEU A 75 -11.15 -13.63 -9.13
CA LEU A 75 -11.51 -12.66 -8.09
C LEU A 75 -12.43 -13.24 -7.01
N ASP A 76 -12.91 -14.46 -7.17
CA ASP A 76 -13.74 -15.17 -6.19
C ASP A 76 -12.99 -16.31 -5.49
N VAL A 77 -13.38 -16.64 -4.27
CA VAL A 77 -12.89 -17.81 -3.53
C VAL A 77 -13.94 -18.31 -2.57
N GLU A 78 -14.16 -19.62 -2.58
CA GLU A 78 -15.04 -20.30 -1.62
C GLU A 78 -14.30 -20.53 -0.31
N LEU A 79 -14.93 -20.14 0.80
CA LEU A 79 -14.44 -20.38 2.15
C LEU A 79 -14.90 -21.75 2.62
N SER A 80 -14.00 -22.53 3.22
CA SER A 80 -14.37 -23.76 3.92
C SER A 80 -15.32 -23.49 5.09
N GLU A 81 -16.14 -24.48 5.48
CA GLU A 81 -17.05 -24.37 6.64
C GLU A 81 -16.34 -23.87 7.90
N LYS A 82 -15.09 -24.30 8.11
CA LYS A 82 -14.27 -23.84 9.24
C LYS A 82 -13.93 -22.36 9.14
N GLN A 83 -13.52 -21.87 7.96
CA GLN A 83 -13.20 -20.46 7.74
C GLN A 83 -14.43 -19.57 7.89
N GLN A 84 -15.60 -20.03 7.42
CA GLN A 84 -16.86 -19.30 7.59
C GLN A 84 -17.21 -19.07 9.07
N GLY A 85 -16.72 -19.93 9.98
CA GLY A 85 -16.89 -19.79 11.43
C GLY A 85 -15.89 -18.86 12.13
N TYR A 86 -14.89 -18.30 11.43
CA TYR A 86 -13.88 -17.43 12.05
C TYR A 86 -14.42 -16.04 12.33
N ARG A 87 -14.45 -15.65 13.60
CA ARG A 87 -15.02 -14.36 14.05
C ARG A 87 -14.30 -13.16 13.44
N GLU A 88 -12.97 -13.13 13.58
CA GLU A 88 -12.13 -12.02 13.12
C GLU A 88 -12.17 -11.90 11.60
N LEU A 89 -12.21 -13.03 10.88
CA LEU A 89 -12.38 -13.02 9.43
C LEU A 89 -13.72 -12.42 9.04
N ASN A 90 -14.83 -12.83 9.68
CA ASN A 90 -16.16 -12.29 9.38
C ASN A 90 -16.26 -10.78 9.59
N MET A 91 -15.55 -10.22 10.59
CA MET A 91 -15.44 -8.77 10.77
C MET A 91 -14.80 -8.12 9.54
N LEU A 92 -13.66 -8.65 9.08
CA LEU A 92 -12.96 -8.16 7.89
C LEU A 92 -13.80 -8.31 6.61
N LEU A 93 -14.53 -9.43 6.44
CA LEU A 93 -15.41 -9.61 5.28
C LEU A 93 -16.56 -8.60 5.28
N SER A 94 -17.14 -8.31 6.45
CA SER A 94 -18.20 -7.31 6.59
C SER A 94 -17.68 -5.91 6.23
N ASP A 95 -16.48 -5.58 6.70
CA ASP A 95 -15.75 -4.36 6.37
C ASP A 95 -15.54 -4.19 4.85
N LEU A 96 -15.09 -5.24 4.15
CA LEU A 96 -14.91 -5.23 2.69
C LEU A 96 -16.23 -5.02 1.92
N VAL A 97 -17.31 -5.63 2.41
CA VAL A 97 -18.66 -5.51 1.82
C VAL A 97 -19.22 -4.11 2.04
N GLU A 98 -19.09 -3.55 3.25
CA GLU A 98 -19.50 -2.18 3.58
C GLU A 98 -18.75 -1.15 2.72
N ALA A 99 -17.44 -1.36 2.52
CA ALA A 99 -16.62 -0.54 1.64
C ALA A 99 -16.95 -0.70 0.14
N GLN A 100 -17.76 -1.70 -0.23
CA GLN A 100 -18.14 -2.04 -1.61
C GLN A 100 -16.95 -2.46 -2.48
N ILE A 101 -15.94 -3.06 -1.86
CA ILE A 101 -14.75 -3.58 -2.56
C ILE A 101 -14.76 -5.11 -2.66
N ALA A 102 -15.72 -5.77 -2.02
CA ALA A 102 -16.03 -7.17 -2.23
C ALA A 102 -17.52 -7.46 -1.99
N THR A 103 -17.99 -8.63 -2.43
CA THR A 103 -19.23 -9.25 -1.97
C THR A 103 -18.91 -10.54 -1.22
N TYR A 104 -19.77 -10.92 -0.28
CA TYR A 104 -19.65 -12.18 0.43
C TYR A 104 -21.03 -12.82 0.58
N GLU A 105 -21.26 -13.89 -0.19
CA GLU A 105 -22.56 -14.56 -0.27
C GLU A 105 -22.37 -16.07 -0.36
N ASN A 106 -23.19 -16.84 0.38
CA ASN A 106 -23.17 -18.30 0.36
C ASN A 106 -21.78 -18.92 0.56
N GLY A 107 -20.94 -18.30 1.40
CA GLY A 107 -19.58 -18.76 1.66
C GLY A 107 -18.55 -18.39 0.59
N ILE A 108 -18.93 -17.61 -0.43
CA ILE A 108 -18.05 -17.18 -1.51
C ILE A 108 -17.72 -15.69 -1.34
N LEU A 109 -16.44 -15.39 -1.18
CA LEU A 109 -15.91 -14.02 -1.21
C LEU A 109 -15.56 -13.66 -2.66
N THR A 110 -16.08 -12.55 -3.18
CA THR A 110 -15.76 -12.05 -4.53
C THR A 110 -15.24 -10.61 -4.45
N PHE A 111 -13.98 -10.39 -4.80
CA PHE A 111 -13.39 -9.05 -4.88
C PHE A 111 -13.93 -8.29 -6.10
N ALA A 112 -14.15 -6.98 -5.96
CA ALA A 112 -14.69 -6.15 -7.04
C ALA A 112 -13.71 -6.02 -8.23
N ASN A 113 -12.41 -6.03 -7.96
CA ASN A 113 -11.33 -5.93 -8.94
C ASN A 113 -9.99 -6.39 -8.32
N GLU A 114 -8.91 -6.35 -9.13
CA GLU A 114 -7.56 -6.71 -8.69
C GLU A 114 -7.01 -5.80 -7.59
N ASP A 115 -7.39 -4.52 -7.56
CA ASP A 115 -6.94 -3.59 -6.52
C ASP A 115 -7.51 -3.96 -5.15
N ALA A 116 -8.80 -4.30 -5.10
CA ALA A 116 -9.46 -4.80 -3.88
C ALA A 116 -8.86 -6.13 -3.41
N ARG A 117 -8.52 -7.02 -4.34
CA ARG A 117 -7.82 -8.27 -4.04
C ARG A 117 -6.42 -8.00 -3.50
N ARG A 118 -5.65 -7.10 -4.13
CA ARG A 118 -4.31 -6.67 -3.71
C ARG A 118 -4.31 -6.06 -2.31
N PHE A 119 -5.23 -5.12 -2.07
CA PHE A 119 -5.48 -4.52 -0.76
C PHE A 119 -5.71 -5.59 0.32
N SER A 120 -6.60 -6.55 0.05
CA SER A 120 -6.91 -7.67 0.96
C SER A 120 -5.76 -8.67 1.10
N ASN A 121 -4.81 -8.66 0.16
CA ASN A 121 -3.61 -9.50 0.13
C ASN A 121 -2.39 -8.83 0.82
N GLY A 122 -2.63 -7.81 1.65
CA GLY A 122 -1.61 -7.18 2.47
C GLY A 122 -1.29 -5.73 2.10
N GLU A 123 -1.66 -5.27 0.90
CA GLU A 123 -1.35 -3.91 0.41
C GLU A 123 -2.15 -2.80 1.16
N TRP A 124 -3.06 -3.18 2.05
CA TRP A 124 -3.81 -2.22 2.86
C TRP A 124 -2.91 -1.39 3.79
N LEU A 125 -1.83 -1.97 4.33
CA LEU A 125 -0.99 -1.28 5.31
C LEU A 125 -0.07 -0.25 4.64
N GLU A 126 0.57 -0.62 3.54
CA GLU A 126 1.35 0.31 2.71
C GLU A 126 0.46 1.45 2.15
N THR A 127 -0.77 1.13 1.73
CA THR A 127 -1.76 2.13 1.32
C THR A 127 -2.07 3.09 2.46
N LEU A 128 -2.32 2.58 3.67
CA LEU A 128 -2.57 3.41 4.85
C LEU A 128 -1.37 4.31 5.18
N VAL A 129 -0.15 3.76 5.19
CA VAL A 129 1.07 4.52 5.49
C VAL A 129 1.29 5.63 4.46
N HIS A 130 1.17 5.32 3.17
CA HIS A 130 1.31 6.30 2.10
C HIS A 130 0.26 7.42 2.19
N SER A 131 -1.01 7.09 2.46
CA SER A 131 -2.06 8.08 2.68
C SER A 131 -1.84 8.91 3.94
N THR A 132 -1.27 8.32 4.99
CA THR A 132 -0.88 9.05 6.21
C THR A 132 0.27 10.03 5.93
N VAL A 133 1.28 9.62 5.17
CA VAL A 133 2.38 10.49 4.72
C VAL A 133 1.85 11.65 3.89
N LYS A 134 0.90 11.41 2.97
CA LYS A 134 0.23 12.44 2.18
C LYS A 134 -0.45 13.49 3.08
N GLN A 135 -1.15 13.07 4.14
CA GLN A 135 -1.77 14.01 5.09
C GLN A 135 -0.73 14.80 5.90
N ILE A 136 0.38 14.17 6.29
CA ILE A 136 1.47 14.86 7.01
C ILE A 136 2.11 15.92 6.09
N GLN A 137 2.31 15.60 4.81
CA GLN A 137 2.88 16.49 3.79
C GLN A 137 2.12 17.82 3.68
N ASP A 138 0.79 17.82 3.87
CA ASP A 138 -0.05 19.04 3.85
C ASP A 138 0.38 20.07 4.92
N THR A 139 1.03 19.61 6.01
CA THR A 139 1.49 20.47 7.11
C THR A 139 3.01 20.48 7.29
N MET A 140 3.73 19.59 6.62
CA MET A 140 5.19 19.45 6.69
C MET A 140 5.79 19.50 5.28
N PRO A 141 6.03 20.71 4.72
CA PRO A 141 6.49 20.88 3.34
C PRO A 141 7.90 20.34 3.08
N THR A 142 8.64 19.99 4.13
CA THR A 142 9.92 19.29 3.99
C THR A 142 9.76 17.86 3.48
N ILE A 143 8.55 17.28 3.47
CA ILE A 143 8.26 16.08 2.65
C ILE A 143 8.06 16.55 1.21
N GLN A 144 9.11 16.49 0.39
CA GLN A 144 9.05 16.99 -0.98
C GLN A 144 8.52 15.98 -2.00
N ASP A 145 8.71 14.68 -1.74
CA ASP A 145 8.33 13.63 -2.67
C ASP A 145 7.89 12.39 -1.90
N ARG A 146 6.93 11.65 -2.47
CA ARG A 146 6.40 10.39 -1.93
C ARG A 146 5.91 9.49 -3.04
N SER A 147 6.08 8.18 -2.87
CA SER A 147 5.52 7.18 -3.77
C SER A 147 5.20 5.88 -3.04
N LEU A 148 4.23 5.16 -3.59
CA LEU A 148 3.82 3.82 -3.17
C LEU A 148 4.36 2.78 -4.17
N ASN A 149 4.79 1.61 -3.67
CA ASN A 149 5.19 0.42 -4.44
C ASN A 149 6.20 0.69 -5.56
N VAL A 150 7.28 1.40 -5.22
CA VAL A 150 8.34 1.76 -6.19
C VAL A 150 9.17 0.53 -6.52
N GLN A 151 9.19 0.15 -7.79
CA GLN A 151 10.03 -0.95 -8.27
C GLN A 151 11.42 -0.41 -8.63
N VAL A 152 12.45 -0.92 -7.97
CA VAL A 152 13.83 -0.43 -8.08
C VAL A 152 14.69 -1.45 -8.80
N TYR A 153 15.35 -1.02 -9.87
CA TYR A 153 16.21 -1.84 -10.71
C TYR A 153 17.65 -1.34 -10.67
N ARG A 154 18.60 -2.27 -10.52
CA ARG A 154 20.04 -1.97 -10.62
C ARG A 154 20.74 -3.00 -11.49
N LYS A 155 21.52 -2.53 -12.46
CA LYS A 155 22.36 -3.40 -13.29
C LYS A 155 23.68 -3.72 -12.59
N LEU A 156 24.05 -4.99 -12.57
CA LEU A 156 25.33 -5.51 -12.10
C LEU A 156 25.92 -6.38 -13.24
N GLY A 157 26.69 -5.74 -14.11
CA GLY A 157 27.18 -6.38 -15.34
C GLY A 157 26.01 -6.75 -16.27
N GLU A 158 25.88 -8.04 -16.58
CA GLU A 158 24.77 -8.57 -17.39
C GLU A 158 23.51 -8.92 -16.57
N SER A 159 23.61 -8.88 -15.24
CA SER A 159 22.49 -9.21 -14.34
C SER A 159 21.75 -7.95 -13.89
N GLU A 160 20.47 -8.11 -13.56
CA GLU A 160 19.62 -7.06 -12.99
C GLU A 160 19.10 -7.52 -11.63
N VAL A 161 19.26 -6.66 -10.62
CA VAL A 161 18.66 -6.84 -9.30
C VAL A 161 17.43 -5.96 -9.21
N ARG A 162 16.30 -6.57 -8.83
CA ARG A 162 15.03 -5.91 -8.60
C ARG A 162 14.70 -5.91 -7.10
N ASN A 163 14.30 -4.75 -6.59
CA ASN A 163 13.75 -4.55 -5.25
C ASN A 163 12.44 -3.77 -5.33
N GLU A 164 11.72 -3.72 -4.22
CA GLU A 164 10.51 -2.93 -4.05
C GLU A 164 10.63 -2.07 -2.80
N LEU A 165 10.18 -0.81 -2.89
CA LEU A 165 10.00 0.09 -1.76
C LEU A 165 8.50 0.32 -1.58
N ASP A 166 7.91 -0.27 -0.54
CA ASP A 166 6.47 -0.19 -0.27
C ASP A 166 6.02 1.28 -0.15
N VAL A 167 6.74 2.07 0.66
CA VAL A 167 6.57 3.52 0.74
C VAL A 167 7.93 4.18 0.72
N ALA A 168 8.15 5.08 -0.23
CA ALA A 168 9.37 5.88 -0.34
C ALA A 168 9.02 7.36 -0.21
N THR A 169 9.86 8.12 0.51
CA THR A 169 9.72 9.57 0.66
C THR A 169 11.08 10.22 0.58
N VAL A 170 11.15 11.45 0.07
CA VAL A 170 12.31 12.32 0.31
C VAL A 170 11.89 13.40 1.30
N VAL A 171 12.66 13.55 2.37
CA VAL A 171 12.40 14.55 3.42
C VAL A 171 13.67 15.35 3.72
N ASN A 172 13.61 16.67 3.57
CA ASN A 172 14.76 17.57 3.74
C ASN A 172 15.96 17.09 2.91
N ASN A 173 15.70 16.78 1.64
CA ASN A 173 16.67 16.24 0.68
C ASN A 173 17.33 14.95 1.17
N LYS A 174 16.62 14.06 1.87
CA LYS A 174 17.09 12.73 2.30
C LYS A 174 16.05 11.67 1.95
N LEU A 175 16.46 10.64 1.23
CA LEU A 175 15.66 9.44 0.96
C LEU A 175 15.54 8.57 2.22
#